data_AF-A0A9X9Q1E9-F1
#
_entry.id   AF-A0A9X9Q1E9-F1
#
_cell.length_a   1.000
_cell.length_b   1.000
_cell.length_c   1.000
_cell.angle_alpha   90.00
_cell.angle_beta   90.00
_cell.angle_gamma   90.00
#
_symmetry.space_group_name_H-M   'P 1'
#
loop_
_entity.id
_entity.type
_entity.pdbx_description
1 polymer ?
#
loop_
_entity_poly.entity_id
_entity_poly.type
_entity_poly.pdbx_seq_one_letter_code
_entity_poly.pdbx_strand_id
1 'polypeptide(L)'
;MEVSASMLFRVQHHYNSHYEKFGDFVWRSEDELGPRKAHLILRRLERVSSHCSSLLRSAYIQSRVDTVPYLFCRSEEVRPAGMVWYSILKDTKITCEEKMVSMARNTYGESKGR
;
A
#
# COMPACT_ATOMS: atom_id res chain seq x y z
N MET A 1 16.63 -8.32 0.86
CA MET A 1 15.21 -8.59 0.50
C MET A 1 14.22 -8.09 1.56
N GLU A 2 14.67 -7.30 2.54
CA GLU A 2 13.88 -6.89 3.70
C GLU A 2 12.83 -5.82 3.38
N VAL A 3 13.11 -4.94 2.42
CA VAL A 3 12.19 -3.89 1.97
C VAL A 3 11.01 -4.46 1.16
N SER A 4 9.87 -3.77 1.17
CA SER A 4 8.67 -4.15 0.43
C SER A 4 8.89 -4.21 -1.09
N ALA A 5 8.02 -4.90 -1.83
CA ALA A 5 8.09 -4.97 -3.29
C ALA A 5 8.00 -3.57 -3.94
N SER A 6 7.13 -2.70 -3.43
CA SER A 6 7.00 -1.32 -3.92
C SER A 6 8.26 -0.50 -3.68
N MET A 7 8.92 -0.68 -2.53
CA MET A 7 10.20 -0.02 -2.25
C MET A 7 11.33 -0.56 -3.14
N LEU A 8 11.37 -1.86 -3.38
CA LEU A 8 12.33 -2.47 -4.31
C LEU A 8 12.16 -1.91 -5.73
N PHE A 9 10.91 -1.77 -6.19
CA PHE A 9 10.59 -1.14 -7.48
C PHE A 9 11.00 0.33 -7.51
N ARG A 10 10.84 1.05 -6.40
CA ARG A 10 11.28 2.45 -6.31
C ARG A 10 12.80 2.60 -6.34
N VAL A 11 13.54 1.68 -5.70
CA VAL A 11 15.00 1.62 -5.78
C VAL A 11 15.46 1.33 -7.20
N GLN A 12 14.82 0.38 -7.89
CA GLN A 12 15.10 0.10 -9.30
C GLN A 12 14.91 1.35 -10.17
N HIS A 13 13.79 2.06 -10.00
CA HIS A 13 13.54 3.30 -10.74
C HIS A 13 14.68 4.32 -10.55
N HIS A 14 15.06 4.59 -9.29
CA HIS A 14 16.16 5.52 -9.02
C HIS A 14 17.51 5.02 -9.52
N TYR A 15 17.81 3.72 -9.37
CA TYR A 15 19.05 3.14 -9.84
C TYR A 15 19.20 3.37 -11.34
N ASN A 16 18.18 3.06 -12.13
CA ASN A 16 18.23 3.22 -13.58
C ASN A 16 18.31 4.70 -13.98
N SER A 17 17.62 5.60 -13.27
CA SER A 17 17.76 7.04 -13.54
C SER A 17 19.20 7.58 -13.40
N HIS A 18 20.03 6.96 -12.57
CA HIS A 18 21.40 7.43 -12.30
C HIS A 18 22.49 6.59 -12.97
N TYR A 19 22.31 5.27 -13.04
CA TYR A 19 23.38 4.32 -13.33
C TYR A 19 23.11 3.40 -14.51
N GLU A 20 22.00 3.56 -15.24
CA GLU A 20 21.66 2.69 -16.37
C GLU A 20 22.74 2.64 -17.45
N LYS A 21 23.51 3.73 -17.63
CA LYS A 21 24.68 3.77 -18.53
C LYS A 21 25.77 2.74 -18.18
N PHE A 22 25.81 2.27 -16.94
CA PHE A 22 26.78 1.30 -16.43
C PHE A 22 26.18 -0.11 -16.24
N GLY A 23 24.96 -0.32 -16.75
CA GLY A 23 24.18 -1.54 -16.63
C GLY A 23 22.84 -1.28 -15.95
N ASP A 24 21.77 -1.82 -16.55
CA ASP A 24 20.44 -1.83 -15.93
C ASP A 24 20.49 -2.53 -14.56
N PHE A 25 19.64 -2.10 -13.63
CA PHE A 25 19.56 -2.64 -12.27
C PHE A 25 19.47 -4.17 -12.23
N VAL A 26 18.66 -4.79 -13.09
CA VAL A 26 18.49 -6.25 -13.09
C VAL A 26 19.74 -6.93 -13.60
N TRP A 27 20.26 -6.45 -14.74
CA TRP A 27 21.44 -6.99 -15.37
C TRP A 27 22.66 -6.90 -14.45
N ARG A 28 22.87 -5.72 -13.83
CA ARG A 28 23.96 -5.54 -12.87
C ARG A 28 23.77 -6.36 -11.59
N SER A 29 22.53 -6.54 -11.14
CA SER A 29 22.24 -7.44 -10.01
C SER A 29 22.56 -8.90 -10.34
N GLU A 30 22.35 -9.32 -11.59
CA GLU A 30 22.69 -10.67 -12.04
C GLU A 30 24.21 -10.88 -12.09
N ASP A 31 24.96 -9.91 -12.61
CA ASP A 31 26.43 -9.97 -12.66
C ASP A 31 27.05 -10.06 -11.26
N GLU A 32 26.59 -9.22 -10.31
CA GLU A 32 27.22 -9.11 -8.99
C GLU A 32 26.71 -10.16 -7.98
N LEU A 33 25.45 -10.62 -8.11
CA LEU A 33 24.80 -11.51 -7.14
C LEU A 33 24.53 -12.91 -7.68
N GLY A 34 24.69 -13.10 -8.99
CA GLY A 34 24.42 -14.34 -9.70
C GLY A 34 22.94 -14.53 -10.10
N PRO A 35 22.67 -15.44 -11.06
CA PRO A 35 21.35 -15.58 -11.71
C PRO A 35 20.20 -15.85 -10.76
N ARG A 36 20.42 -16.71 -9.76
CA ARG A 36 19.36 -17.12 -8.83
C ARG A 36 18.89 -15.97 -7.93
N LYS A 37 19.80 -15.12 -7.45
CA LYS A 37 19.44 -13.99 -6.59
C LYS A 37 18.76 -12.88 -7.40
N ALA A 38 19.26 -12.59 -8.59
CA ALA A 38 18.63 -11.63 -9.50
C ALA A 38 17.21 -12.06 -9.92
N HIS A 39 16.99 -13.35 -10.21
CA HIS A 39 15.64 -13.84 -10.51
C HIS A 39 14.67 -13.74 -9.33
N LEU A 40 15.14 -13.87 -8.08
CA LEU A 40 14.29 -13.65 -6.91
C LEU A 40 13.92 -12.17 -6.74
N ILE A 41 14.82 -11.25 -7.12
CA ILE A 41 14.56 -9.81 -7.18
C ILE A 41 13.50 -9.52 -8.25
N LEU A 42 13.67 -10.06 -9.46
CA LEU A 42 12.71 -9.92 -10.56
C LEU A 42 11.30 -10.38 -10.17
N ARG A 43 11.17 -11.60 -9.62
CA ARG A 43 9.88 -12.12 -9.16
C ARG A 43 9.21 -11.24 -8.11
N ARG A 44 9.98 -10.48 -7.33
CA ARG A 44 9.43 -9.56 -6.34
C ARG A 44 8.95 -8.25 -6.97
N LEU A 45 9.60 -7.79 -8.04
CA LEU A 45 9.16 -6.65 -8.83
C LEU A 45 7.83 -6.93 -9.57
N GLU A 46 7.65 -8.16 -10.06
CA GLU A 46 6.40 -8.61 -10.72
C GLU A 46 5.15 -8.57 -9.81
N ARG A 47 5.34 -8.55 -8.49
CA ARG A 47 4.22 -8.45 -7.54
C ARG A 47 3.61 -7.05 -7.48
N VAL A 48 4.26 -6.04 -8.05
CA VAL A 48 3.73 -4.69 -8.13
C VAL A 48 2.72 -4.62 -9.27
N SER A 49 1.50 -4.17 -8.99
CA SER A 49 0.46 -4.04 -10.00
C SER A 49 0.84 -3.02 -11.08
N SER A 50 0.24 -3.13 -12.27
CA SER A 50 0.42 -2.16 -13.36
C SER A 50 0.17 -0.71 -12.90
N HIS A 51 -0.92 -0.48 -12.18
CA HIS A 51 -1.27 0.83 -11.62
C HIS A 51 -0.17 1.38 -10.71
N CYS A 52 0.29 0.58 -9.73
CA CYS A 52 1.34 1.01 -8.81
C CYS A 52 2.67 1.20 -9.53
N SER A 53 3.02 0.34 -10.49
CA SER A 53 4.27 0.46 -11.25
C SER A 53 4.34 1.78 -12.05
N SER A 54 3.22 2.25 -12.58
CA SER A 54 3.13 3.54 -13.26
C SER A 54 3.36 4.70 -12.29
N LEU A 55 2.63 4.72 -11.17
CA LEU A 55 2.75 5.77 -10.14
C LEU A 55 4.12 5.77 -9.44
N LEU A 56 4.73 4.60 -9.23
CA LEU A 56 6.04 4.47 -8.60
C LEU A 56 7.19 4.91 -9.51
N ARG A 57 6.93 5.29 -10.78
CA ARG A 57 7.90 5.92 -11.69
C ARG A 57 7.82 7.45 -11.70
N SER A 58 6.92 8.08 -10.94
CA SER A 58 6.84 9.54 -10.85
C SER A 58 8.14 10.15 -10.34
N ALA A 59 8.49 11.36 -10.78
CA ALA A 59 9.72 12.02 -10.35
C ALA A 59 9.80 12.14 -8.81
N TYR A 60 8.69 12.50 -8.17
CA TYR A 60 8.60 12.63 -6.71
C TYR A 60 7.40 11.89 -6.14
N ILE A 61 7.61 11.32 -4.95
CA ILE A 61 6.56 10.72 -4.14
C ILE A 61 6.71 11.30 -2.73
N GLN A 62 5.68 11.98 -2.24
CA GLN A 62 5.59 12.48 -0.88
C GLN A 62 4.50 11.74 -0.13
N SER A 63 4.50 11.82 1.20
CA SER A 63 3.45 11.25 2.03
C SER A 63 2.68 12.36 2.71
N ARG A 64 1.35 12.27 2.65
CA ARG A 64 0.44 13.12 3.44
C ARG A 64 -0.43 12.22 4.32
N VAL A 65 -0.92 12.76 5.43
CA VAL A 65 -1.80 12.04 6.34
C VAL A 65 -3.10 12.82 6.45
N ASP A 66 -4.16 12.25 5.87
CA ASP A 66 -5.50 12.81 5.93
C ASP A 66 -6.19 12.29 7.20
N THR A 67 -6.90 13.12 7.95
CA THR A 67 -7.67 12.70 9.13
C THR A 67 -9.15 12.79 8.82
N VAL A 68 -9.87 11.66 8.90
CA VAL A 68 -11.28 11.59 8.52
C VAL A 68 -12.14 10.97 9.64
N PRO A 69 -13.36 11.49 9.86
CA PRO A 69 -14.28 10.94 10.83
C PRO A 69 -14.97 9.66 10.32
N TYR A 70 -15.31 8.75 11.23
CA TYR A 70 -16.15 7.58 10.98
C TYR A 70 -17.03 7.28 12.19
N LEU A 71 -18.21 6.69 11.94
CA LEU A 71 -19.08 6.22 13.01
C LEU A 71 -18.59 4.87 13.55
N PHE A 72 -18.41 4.81 14.86
CA PHE A 72 -18.14 3.58 15.60
C PHE A 72 -19.35 3.24 16.46
N CYS A 73 -20.14 2.26 16.02
CA CYS A 73 -21.36 1.85 16.72
C CYS A 73 -21.18 0.53 17.47
N ARG A 74 -21.70 0.46 18.69
CA ARG A 74 -21.74 -0.74 19.53
C ARG A 74 -23.18 -1.01 19.95
N SER A 75 -23.52 -2.29 20.08
CA SER A 75 -24.81 -2.69 20.64
C SER A 75 -24.77 -2.53 22.15
N GLU A 76 -25.74 -1.80 22.70
CA GLU A 76 -25.91 -1.61 24.14
C GLU A 76 -26.51 -2.85 24.81
N GLU A 77 -27.37 -3.56 24.08
CA GLU A 77 -28.18 -4.65 24.61
C GLU A 77 -28.12 -5.87 23.68
N VAL A 78 -27.77 -7.03 24.24
CA VAL A 78 -27.82 -8.31 23.52
C VAL A 78 -29.27 -8.72 23.37
N ARG A 79 -29.78 -8.67 22.14
CA ARG A 79 -31.15 -9.04 21.82
C ARG A 79 -31.33 -10.56 21.86
N PRO A 80 -32.45 -11.07 22.39
CA PRO A 80 -32.71 -12.51 22.41
C PRO A 80 -32.96 -13.01 20.98
N ALA A 81 -32.25 -14.08 20.62
CA ALA A 81 -32.51 -14.86 19.42
C ALA A 81 -33.19 -16.18 19.82
N GLY A 82 -34.33 -16.50 19.22
CA GLY A 82 -35.00 -17.78 19.40
C GLY A 82 -34.35 -18.87 18.53
N MET A 83 -34.73 -20.13 18.75
CA MET A 83 -34.19 -21.27 18.00
C MET A 83 -34.60 -21.30 16.52
N VAL A 84 -35.71 -20.65 16.15
CA VAL A 84 -36.29 -20.62 14.78
C VAL A 84 -36.52 -19.19 14.25
N TRP A 85 -36.29 -18.17 15.09
CA TRP A 85 -36.54 -16.76 14.74
C TRP A 85 -35.47 -15.85 15.35
N TYR A 86 -35.05 -14.86 14.58
CA TYR A 86 -33.98 -13.94 14.95
C TYR A 86 -34.50 -12.53 15.22
N SER A 87 -33.75 -11.76 16.00
CA SER A 87 -34.07 -10.37 16.29
C SER A 87 -33.89 -9.48 15.05
N ILE A 88 -34.81 -8.54 14.86
CA ILE A 88 -34.70 -7.49 13.82
C ILE A 88 -33.50 -6.59 14.16
N LEU A 89 -32.53 -6.51 13.24
CA LEU A 89 -31.29 -5.74 13.45
C LEU A 89 -31.54 -4.25 13.65
N LYS A 90 -32.50 -3.67 12.91
CA LYS A 90 -32.85 -2.23 12.98
C LYS A 90 -33.37 -1.79 14.34
N ASP A 91 -33.98 -2.70 15.10
CA ASP A 91 -34.54 -2.42 16.41
C ASP A 91 -33.49 -2.50 17.54
N THR A 92 -32.28 -2.96 17.23
CA THR A 92 -31.20 -3.08 18.19
C THR A 92 -30.79 -1.69 18.68
N LYS A 93 -30.79 -1.48 20.00
CA LYS A 93 -30.26 -0.26 20.59
C LYS A 93 -28.74 -0.24 20.40
N ILE A 94 -28.27 0.77 19.69
CA ILE A 94 -26.85 1.00 19.43
C ILE A 94 -26.45 2.37 19.96
N THR A 95 -25.25 2.44 20.54
CA THR A 95 -24.54 3.71 20.78
C THR A 95 -23.53 3.91 19.68
N CYS A 96 -23.54 5.09 19.07
CA CYS A 96 -22.60 5.48 18.04
C CYS A 96 -21.78 6.65 18.51
N GLU A 97 -20.46 6.52 18.37
CA GLU A 97 -19.47 7.55 18.67
C GLU A 97 -18.74 7.92 17.37
N GLU A 98 -18.45 9.21 17.18
CA GLU A 98 -17.57 9.64 16.09
C GLU A 98 -16.10 9.42 16.48
N LYS A 99 -15.36 8.71 15.64
CA LYS A 99 -13.93 8.47 15.80
C LYS A 99 -13.18 8.97 14.57
N MET A 100 -11.86 9.16 14.71
CA MET A 100 -11.00 9.67 13.64
C MET A 100 -10.03 8.59 13.16
N VAL A 101 -9.84 8.46 11.85
CA VAL A 101 -8.78 7.63 11.24
C VAL A 101 -7.74 8.51 10.57
N SER A 102 -6.47 8.27 10.89
CA SER A 102 -5.33 8.80 10.14
C SER A 102 -5.05 7.93 8.91
N MET A 103 -5.34 8.45 7.72
CA MET A 103 -5.11 7.78 6.44
C MET A 103 -3.85 8.32 5.77
N ALA A 104 -2.76 7.54 5.85
CA ALA A 104 -1.54 7.87 5.12
C ALA A 104 -1.71 7.62 3.61
N ARG A 105 -1.38 8.61 2.79
CA ARG A 105 -1.49 8.56 1.34
C ARG A 105 -0.20 9.04 0.69
N ASN A 106 0.13 8.42 -0.45
CA ASN A 106 1.18 8.91 -1.31
C ASN A 106 0.63 10.02 -2.22
N THR A 107 1.42 11.06 -2.39
CA THR A 107 1.22 12.16 -3.35
C THR A 107 2.28 12.01 -4.44
N TYR A 108 1.84 11.82 -5.68
CA TYR A 108 2.70 11.60 -6.84
C TYR A 108 2.76 12.89 -7.68
N GLY A 109 3.95 13.30 -8.12
CA GLY A 109 4.10 14.51 -8.92
C GLY A 109 5.43 14.62 -9.65
N GLU A 110 5.46 15.51 -10.65
CA GLU A 110 6.65 15.81 -11.46
C GLU A 110 7.59 16.83 -10.79
N SER A 111 7.07 17.60 -9.83
CA SER A 111 7.84 18.55 -9.03
C SER A 111 7.42 18.48 -7.57
N LYS A 112 8.28 18.95 -6.67
CA LYS A 112 7.93 19.07 -5.23
C LYS A 112 6.99 20.25 -4.94
N GLY A 113 6.68 21.07 -5.96
CA GLY A 113 6.11 22.41 -5.80
C GLY A 113 4.59 22.54 -5.92
N ARG A 114 3.89 21.51 -6.41
CA ARG A 114 2.42 21.31 -6.42
C ARG A 114 2.09 20.04 -7.17
#